data_AF-A0A067MX73-F1
#
_entry.id   AF-A0A067MX73-F1
#
_cell.length_a   1.000
_cell.length_b   1.000
_cell.length_c   1.000
_cell.angle_alpha   90.00
_cell.angle_beta   90.00
_cell.angle_gamma   90.00
#
_symmetry.space_group_name_H-M   'P 1'
#
loop_
_entity.id
_entity.type
_entity.pdbx_description
1 polymer ?
#
loop_
_entity_poly.entity_id
_entity_poly.type
_entity_poly.pdbx_seq_one_letter_code
_entity_poly.pdbx_strand_id
1 'polypeptide(L)'
;MIVVNDWCFCKAHGSEYCARCTCDYRLVNNARFEDELDEEARWSFNLDERVPQNAYVAGAIAVAPNSESYKCQRHGSIDCHACFDWVGQVHKEIDEAASTEKWLQKRARWADRVGPNN
;
A
#
# COMPACT_ATOMS: atom_id res chain seq x y z
N MET A 1 -3.37 18.28 1.95
CA MET A 1 -2.97 17.13 1.10
C MET A 1 -1.60 17.40 0.53
N ILE A 2 -0.85 16.35 0.23
CA ILE A 2 0.35 16.38 -0.62
C ILE A 2 0.17 15.34 -1.71
N VAL A 3 0.88 15.51 -2.82
CA VAL A 3 0.88 14.56 -3.92
C VAL A 3 2.31 14.06 -4.10
N VAL A 4 2.48 12.72 -4.12
CA VAL A 4 3.79 12.08 -4.30
C VAL A 4 3.67 10.98 -5.34
N ASN A 5 4.37 11.14 -6.46
CA ASN A 5 4.27 10.30 -7.65
C ASN A 5 2.81 10.14 -8.12
N ASP A 6 2.04 11.23 -8.05
CA ASP A 6 0.61 11.34 -8.32
C ASP A 6 -0.38 10.69 -7.31
N TRP A 7 0.09 10.27 -6.13
CA TRP A 7 -0.77 9.69 -5.08
C TRP A 7 -1.02 10.68 -3.95
N CYS A 8 -2.23 10.64 -3.38
CA CYS A 8 -2.67 11.62 -2.40
C CYS A 8 -2.37 11.19 -0.96
N PHE A 9 -1.77 12.09 -0.16
CA PHE A 9 -1.47 11.82 1.24
C PHE A 9 -1.76 13.00 2.16
N CYS A 10 -1.86 12.72 3.46
CA CYS A 10 -1.94 13.73 4.50
C CYS A 10 -0.66 14.59 4.53
N LYS A 11 -0.82 15.92 4.50
CA LYS A 11 0.31 16.86 4.53
C LYS A 11 1.13 16.79 5.82
N ALA A 12 0.49 16.57 6.96
CA ALA A 12 1.18 16.58 8.24
C ALA A 12 1.88 15.24 8.55
N HIS A 13 1.31 14.12 8.11
CA HIS A 13 1.75 12.79 8.54
C HIS A 13 2.11 11.83 7.40
N GLY A 14 1.94 12.23 6.15
CA GLY A 14 2.30 11.44 4.96
C GLY A 14 1.41 10.22 4.72
N SER A 15 0.42 9.95 5.58
CA SER A 15 -0.46 8.77 5.48
C SER A 15 -1.65 9.02 4.55
N GLU A 16 -2.07 8.02 3.77
CA GLU A 16 -3.32 8.08 3.01
C GLU A 16 -4.53 8.19 3.94
N TYR A 17 -4.59 7.32 4.95
CA TYR A 17 -5.54 7.42 6.04
C TYR A 17 -4.85 8.01 7.27
N CYS A 18 -5.34 9.15 7.74
CA CYS A 18 -4.77 9.84 8.89
C CYS A 18 -5.84 10.14 9.94
N ALA A 19 -5.93 9.28 10.96
CA ALA A 19 -6.84 9.48 12.08
C ALA A 19 -6.58 10.79 12.86
N ARG A 20 -5.32 11.29 12.87
CA ARG A 20 -4.94 12.53 13.57
C ARG A 20 -5.45 13.79 12.89
N CYS A 21 -5.46 13.80 11.56
CA CYS A 21 -5.96 14.93 10.75
C CYS A 21 -7.36 14.67 10.21
N THR A 22 -7.98 13.55 10.61
CA THR A 22 -9.31 13.09 10.18
C THR A 22 -9.50 13.17 8.66
N CYS A 23 -8.47 12.80 7.91
CA CYS A 23 -8.53 12.74 6.44
C CYS A 23 -8.27 11.32 5.95
N ASP A 24 -8.98 10.96 4.88
CA ASP A 24 -8.90 9.64 4.25
C ASP A 24 -8.81 9.83 2.74
N TYR A 25 -7.62 9.56 2.20
CA TYR A 25 -7.34 9.59 0.76
C TYR A 25 -7.36 8.18 0.14
N ARG A 26 -7.72 7.14 0.90
CA ARG A 26 -7.78 5.77 0.37
C ARG A 26 -8.78 5.66 -0.76
N LEU A 27 -9.92 6.35 -0.71
CA LEU A 27 -10.92 6.29 -1.78
C LEU A 27 -10.36 6.74 -3.14
N VAL A 28 -9.69 7.89 -3.19
CA VAL A 28 -9.12 8.42 -4.44
C VAL A 28 -7.95 7.57 -4.92
N ASN A 29 -7.14 7.06 -4.01
CA ASN A 29 -6.00 6.22 -4.37
C ASN A 29 -6.46 4.80 -4.77
N ASN A 30 -7.48 4.23 -4.13
CA ASN A 30 -8.06 2.93 -4.49
C ASN A 30 -8.64 2.95 -5.90
N ALA A 31 -9.37 4.00 -6.27
CA ALA A 31 -9.84 4.17 -7.64
C ALA A 31 -8.68 4.14 -8.65
N ARG A 32 -7.52 4.72 -8.31
CA ARG A 32 -6.34 4.64 -9.17
C ARG A 32 -5.68 3.26 -9.16
N PHE A 33 -5.64 2.57 -8.03
CA PHE A 33 -5.18 1.18 -7.99
C PHE A 33 -6.06 0.29 -8.88
N GLU A 34 -7.37 0.51 -8.93
CA GLU A 34 -8.27 -0.24 -9.82
C GLU A 34 -8.00 -0.01 -11.32
N ASP A 35 -7.40 1.13 -11.69
CA ASP A 35 -6.98 1.42 -13.06
C ASP A 35 -5.60 0.83 -13.40
N GLU A 36 -4.68 0.79 -12.43
CA GLU A 36 -3.27 0.38 -12.61
C GLU A 36 -3.04 -1.13 -12.39
N LEU A 37 -3.84 -1.77 -11.53
CA LEU A 37 -3.74 -3.20 -11.24
C LEU A 37 -4.38 -4.04 -12.36
N ASP A 38 -3.80 -5.20 -12.63
CA ASP A 38 -4.39 -6.17 -13.56
C ASP A 38 -5.72 -6.74 -13.04
N GLU A 39 -6.49 -7.37 -13.93
CA GLU A 39 -7.80 -7.91 -13.58
C GLU A 39 -7.73 -8.99 -12.48
N GLU A 40 -6.73 -9.86 -12.50
CA GLU A 40 -6.59 -10.93 -11.50
C GLU A 40 -6.32 -10.36 -10.10
N ALA A 41 -5.43 -9.37 -10.00
CA ALA A 41 -5.14 -8.64 -8.78
C ALA A 41 -6.38 -7.96 -8.20
N ARG A 42 -7.22 -7.33 -9.04
CA ARG A 42 -8.44 -6.62 -8.62
C ARG A 42 -9.50 -7.56 -8.06
N TRP A 43 -9.62 -8.78 -8.58
CA TRP A 43 -10.60 -9.74 -8.09
C TRP A 43 -10.13 -10.55 -6.88
N SER A 44 -8.81 -10.74 -6.74
CA SER A 44 -8.23 -11.59 -5.68
C SER A 44 -7.97 -10.86 -4.37
N PHE A 45 -8.02 -9.53 -4.37
CA PHE A 45 -7.64 -8.72 -3.21
C PHE A 45 -8.58 -7.55 -2.97
N ASN A 46 -8.98 -7.37 -1.71
CA ASN A 46 -9.84 -6.26 -1.29
C ASN A 46 -9.01 -5.00 -1.01
N LEU A 47 -9.04 -4.04 -1.94
CA LEU A 47 -8.32 -2.76 -1.80
C LEU A 47 -8.77 -1.92 -0.60
N ASP A 48 -9.97 -2.12 -0.06
CA ASP A 48 -10.44 -1.40 1.13
C ASP A 48 -9.80 -1.93 2.43
N GLU A 49 -9.32 -3.18 2.41
CA GLU A 49 -8.65 -3.84 3.53
C GLU A 49 -7.13 -3.71 3.49
N ARG A 50 -6.58 -3.16 2.40
CA ARG A 50 -5.14 -2.98 2.24
C ARG A 50 -4.54 -2.09 3.32
N VAL A 51 -3.25 -2.29 3.58
CA VAL A 51 -2.50 -1.41 4.48
C VAL A 51 -2.43 0.01 3.87
N PRO A 52 -2.85 1.07 4.61
CA PRO A 52 -2.71 2.43 4.13
C PRO A 52 -1.23 2.79 3.95
N GLN A 53 -0.89 3.36 2.80
CA GLN A 53 0.46 3.76 2.47
C GLN A 53 0.84 5.05 3.18
N ASN A 54 2.14 5.25 3.35
CA ASN A 54 2.69 6.44 3.96
C ASN A 54 3.91 6.96 3.19
N ALA A 55 3.74 8.13 2.57
CA ALA A 55 4.76 8.80 1.77
C ALA A 55 6.04 9.11 2.56
N TYR A 56 5.92 9.51 3.83
CA TYR A 56 7.07 9.88 4.66
C TYR A 56 7.84 8.66 5.14
N VAL A 57 7.14 7.56 5.43
CA VAL A 57 7.78 6.25 5.72
C VAL A 57 8.53 5.73 4.50
N ALA A 58 8.00 5.93 3.29
CA ALA A 58 8.70 5.64 2.04
C ALA A 58 9.86 6.62 1.73
N GLY A 59 10.08 7.64 2.57
CA GLY A 59 11.19 8.57 2.46
C GLY A 59 10.90 9.82 1.63
N ALA A 60 9.64 10.22 1.46
CA ALA A 60 9.30 11.50 0.83
C ALA A 60 9.65 12.69 1.75
N ILE A 61 10.37 13.66 1.19
CA ILE A 61 10.73 14.92 1.84
C ILE A 61 10.42 16.09 0.90
N ALA A 62 10.02 17.24 1.45
CA ALA A 62 9.78 18.43 0.64
C ALA A 62 11.07 18.89 -0.06
N VAL A 63 10.98 19.33 -1.30
CA VAL A 63 12.15 19.82 -2.07
C VAL A 63 12.78 21.05 -1.41
N ALA A 64 11.94 21.93 -0.86
CA ALA A 64 12.30 23.13 -0.13
C ALA A 64 11.24 23.41 0.97
N PRO A 65 11.53 24.28 1.95
CA PRO A 65 10.51 24.72 2.90
C PRO A 65 9.26 25.26 2.17
N ASN A 66 8.08 24.81 2.61
CA ASN A 66 6.77 25.16 2.01
C ASN A 66 6.56 24.70 0.55
N SER A 67 7.44 23.86 -0.01
CA SER A 67 7.25 23.26 -1.33
C SER A 67 6.04 22.32 -1.36
N GLU A 68 5.31 22.32 -2.47
CA GLU A 68 4.27 21.32 -2.76
C GLU A 68 4.85 20.08 -3.47
N SER A 69 6.07 20.18 -4.01
CA SER A 69 6.79 19.05 -4.61
C SER A 69 7.62 18.30 -3.57
N TYR A 70 7.65 16.98 -3.73
CA TYR A 70 8.34 16.05 -2.84
C TYR A 70 9.38 15.22 -3.61
N LYS A 71 10.55 15.06 -3.00
CA LYS A 71 11.62 14.20 -3.51
C LYS A 71 11.84 13.02 -2.57
N CYS A 72 12.38 11.94 -3.10
CA CYS A 72 12.84 10.86 -2.24
C CYS A 72 14.13 11.28 -1.51
N GLN A 73 14.23 10.91 -0.24
CA GLN A 73 15.40 11.17 0.57
C GLN A 73 16.64 10.41 0.06
N ARG A 74 16.44 9.25 -0.58
CA ARG A 74 17.53 8.36 -1.00
C ARG A 74 18.20 8.80 -2.31
N HIS A 75 17.41 9.02 -3.36
CA HIS A 75 17.94 9.37 -4.69
C HIS A 75 17.86 10.87 -4.98
N GLY A 76 17.14 11.65 -4.17
CA GLY A 76 16.97 13.09 -4.35
C GLY A 76 16.08 13.48 -5.52
N SER A 77 15.54 12.52 -6.28
CA SER A 77 14.62 12.78 -7.38
C SER A 77 13.20 13.05 -6.88
N ILE A 78 12.57 14.06 -7.48
CA ILE A 78 11.13 14.32 -7.35
C ILE A 78 10.38 13.12 -7.91
N ASP A 79 9.34 12.68 -7.19
CA ASP A 79 8.47 11.59 -7.63
C ASP A 79 9.24 10.33 -8.08
N CYS A 80 10.24 9.95 -7.29
CA CYS A 80 11.10 8.82 -7.58
C CYS A 80 10.31 7.51 -7.77
N HIS A 81 10.16 7.08 -9.04
CA HIS A 81 9.45 5.84 -9.38
C HIS A 81 10.01 4.58 -8.72
N ALA A 82 11.30 4.56 -8.34
CA ALA A 82 11.89 3.41 -7.65
C ALA A 82 11.53 3.34 -6.15
N CYS A 83 11.31 4.48 -5.49
CA CYS A 83 10.99 4.53 -4.06
C CYS A 83 9.48 4.69 -3.81
N PHE A 84 8.79 5.35 -4.73
CA PHE A 84 7.37 5.64 -4.69
C PHE A 84 6.62 4.75 -5.68
N ASP A 85 7.07 3.50 -5.81
CA ASP A 85 6.36 2.45 -6.53
C ASP A 85 5.19 1.96 -5.65
N TRP A 86 4.11 2.73 -5.66
CA TRP A 86 2.93 2.47 -4.84
C TRP A 86 2.17 1.24 -5.32
N VAL A 87 2.11 1.05 -6.65
CA VAL A 87 1.46 -0.11 -7.28
C VAL A 87 2.24 -1.38 -6.97
N GLY A 88 3.57 -1.37 -7.12
CA GLY A 88 4.41 -2.51 -6.76
C GLY A 88 4.41 -2.83 -5.26
N GLN A 89 4.14 -1.86 -4.38
CA GLN A 89 3.90 -2.12 -2.96
C GLN A 89 2.59 -2.88 -2.73
N VAL A 90 1.51 -2.51 -3.42
CA VAL A 90 0.23 -3.24 -3.32
C VAL A 90 0.35 -4.64 -3.93
N HIS A 91 1.04 -4.81 -5.05
CA HIS A 91 1.30 -6.15 -5.60
C HIS A 91 2.01 -7.08 -4.60
N LYS A 92 2.99 -6.56 -3.85
CA LYS A 92 3.65 -7.36 -2.80
C LYS A 92 2.68 -7.77 -1.71
N GLU A 93 1.78 -6.89 -1.31
CA GLU A 93 0.74 -7.19 -0.32
C GLU A 93 -0.21 -8.28 -0.84
N ILE A 94 -0.61 -8.22 -2.10
CA ILE A 94 -1.42 -9.25 -2.77
C ILE A 94 -0.70 -10.61 -2.76
N ASP A 95 0.58 -10.63 -3.14
CA ASP A 95 1.39 -11.85 -3.17
C ASP A 95 1.57 -12.47 -1.75
N GLU A 96 1.75 -11.63 -0.74
CA GLU A 96 1.86 -12.02 0.66
C GLU A 96 0.53 -12.58 1.20
N ALA A 97 -0.59 -11.95 0.86
CA ALA A 97 -1.93 -12.43 1.21
C ALA A 97 -2.21 -13.80 0.58
N ALA A 98 -1.94 -13.96 -0.72
CA ALA A 98 -2.12 -15.23 -1.43
C ALA A 98 -1.21 -16.35 -0.88
N SER A 99 0.02 -16.00 -0.48
CA SER A 99 0.95 -16.95 0.14
C SER A 99 0.49 -17.41 1.53
N THR A 100 -0.04 -16.47 2.32
CA THR A 100 -0.59 -16.74 3.65
C THR A 100 -1.81 -17.65 3.56
N GLU A 101 -2.71 -17.39 2.60
CA GLU A 101 -3.89 -18.23 2.38
C GLU A 101 -3.51 -19.67 2.02
N LYS A 102 -2.57 -19.85 1.08
CA LYS A 102 -2.06 -21.17 0.69
C LYS A 102 -1.50 -21.94 1.91
N TRP A 103 -0.80 -21.25 2.80
CA TRP A 103 -0.27 -21.86 4.02
C TRP A 103 -1.39 -22.28 4.98
N LEU A 104 -2.40 -21.42 5.21
CA LEU A 104 -3.54 -21.73 6.05
C LEU A 104 -4.34 -22.93 5.53
N GLN A 105 -4.59 -22.98 4.21
CA GLN A 105 -5.25 -24.12 3.57
C GLN A 105 -4.46 -25.42 3.76
N LYS A 106 -3.12 -25.38 3.60
CA LYS A 106 -2.26 -26.54 3.83
C LYS A 106 -2.29 -27.00 5.29
N ARG A 107 -2.30 -26.06 6.23
CA ARG A 107 -2.38 -26.34 7.68
C ARG A 107 -3.73 -26.96 8.05
N ALA A 108 -4.84 -26.45 7.51
CA ALA A 108 -6.18 -27.01 7.71
C ALA A 108 -6.24 -28.47 7.23
N ARG A 109 -5.78 -28.75 5.99
CA ARG A 109 -5.71 -30.12 5.46
C ARG A 109 -4.87 -31.06 6.33
N TRP A 110 -3.79 -30.56 6.92
CA TRP A 110 -2.99 -31.33 7.86
C TRP A 110 -3.78 -31.62 9.14
N ALA A 111 -4.40 -30.60 9.75
CA ALA A 111 -5.20 -30.75 10.97
C ALA A 111 -6.35 -31.76 10.80
N ASP A 112 -7.06 -31.72 9.67
CA ASP A 112 -8.12 -32.68 9.34
C ASP A 112 -7.58 -34.12 9.21
N ARG A 113 -6.35 -34.27 8.70
CA ARG A 113 -5.70 -35.58 8.52
C ARG A 113 -5.17 -36.16 9.83
N VAL A 114 -4.71 -35.34 10.77
CA VAL A 114 -4.28 -35.76 12.11
C VAL A 114 -5.36 -35.53 13.16
N GLY A 115 -6.63 -35.73 12.79
CA GLY A 115 -7.78 -35.65 13.71
C GLY A 115 -7.52 -36.37 15.06
N PRO A 116 -8.20 -35.93 16.15
CA PRO A 116 -7.80 -36.25 17.51
C PRO A 116 -7.72 -37.77 17.69
N ASN A 117 -6.56 -38.26 18.13
CA ASN A 117 -6.39 -39.65 18.57
C ASN A 117 -7.52 -39.99 19.56
N ASN A 118 -8.40 -40.90 19.16
CA ASN A 118 -9.31 -41.61 20.04
C ASN A 118 -8.63 -42.92 20.47
#